data_AF-A0A917AJN5-F1
#
_entry.id   AF-A0A917AJN5-F1
#
_cell.length_a   1.000
_cell.length_b   1.000
_cell.length_c   1.000
_cell.angle_alpha   90.00
_cell.angle_beta   90.00
_cell.angle_gamma   90.00
#
_symmetry.space_group_name_H-M   'P 1'
#
loop_
_entity.id
_entity.type
_entity.pdbx_description
1 polymer ?
#
loop_
_entity_poly.entity_id
_entity_poly.type
_entity_poly.pdbx_seq_one_letter_code
_entity_poly.pdbx_strand_id
1 'polypeptide(L)' 'MEIICISLENNQYFLVTQVGPLPVRVPITAEVAQLLLALGVPQCS' A
#
# COMPACT_ATOMS: atom_id res chain seq x y z
N MET A 1 -3.65 -11.52 7.01
CA MET A 1 -3.42 -10.61 5.88
C MET A 1 -2.54 -9.51 6.43
N GLU A 2 -1.25 -9.54 6.11
CA GLU A 2 -0.29 -8.55 6.61
C GLU A 2 -0.27 -7.42 5.58
N ILE A 3 -0.72 -6.23 5.98
CA ILE A 3 -0.49 -5.02 5.19
C ILE A 3 0.98 -4.68 5.41
N ILE A 4 1.75 -4.68 4.33
CA ILE A 4 3.20 -4.46 4.42
C ILE A 4 3.46 -2.95 4.38
N CYS A 5 2.93 -2.28 3.37
CA CYS A 5 3.25 -0.87 3.11
C CYS A 5 2.41 -0.27 1.96
N ILE A 6 2.57 1.03 1.74
CA ILE A 6 2.06 1.75 0.56
C ILE A 6 3.20 2.01 -0.42
N SER A 7 3.01 1.62 -1.68
CA SER A 7 3.92 1.93 -2.78
C SER A 7 3.38 3.08 -3.63
N LEU A 8 4.26 3.93 -4.16
CA LEU A 8 3.94 4.95 -5.16
C LEU A 8 4.79 4.67 -6.42
N GLU A 9 4.14 4.18 -7.47
CA GLU A 9 4.79 3.80 -8.73
C GLU A 9 4.08 4.54 -9.86
N ASN A 10 4.83 5.25 -10.72
CA ASN A 10 4.27 6.00 -11.86
C ASN A 10 3.09 6.93 -11.48
N ASN A 11 3.20 7.61 -10.33
CA ASN A 11 2.18 8.51 -9.81
C ASN A 11 0.84 7.83 -9.44
N GLN A 12 0.85 6.50 -9.22
CA GLN A 12 -0.29 5.73 -8.74
C GLN A 12 0.07 5.05 -7.41
N TYR A 13 -0.86 5.11 -6.45
CA TYR A 13 -0.68 4.47 -5.15
C TYR A 13 -1.16 3.02 -5.15
N PHE A 14 -0.42 2.17 -4.44
CA PHE A 14 -0.75 0.76 -4.26
C PHE A 14 -0.63 0.37 -2.79
N LEU A 15 -1.63 -0.35 -2.28
CA LEU A 15 -1.53 -1.07 -1.03
C LEU A 15 -0.82 -2.40 -1.30
N VAL A 16 0.34 -2.60 -0.68
CA VAL A 16 1.10 -3.85 -0.78
C VAL A 16 0.73 -4.74 0.40
N THR A 17 0.23 -5.93 0.08
CA THR A 17 -0.21 -6.92 1.08
C THR A 17 0.25 -8.32 0.67
N GLN A 18 0.30 -9.27 1.61
CA GLN A 18 0.58 -10.68 1.30
C GLN A 18 -0.70 -11.51 1.24
N VAL A 19 -0.83 -12.31 0.17
CA VAL A 19 -1.81 -13.38 0.05
C VAL A 19 -1.04 -14.70 -0.06
N GLY A 20 -0.90 -15.40 1.07
CA GLY A 20 -0.02 -16.57 1.16
C GLY A 20 1.44 -16.16 0.96
N PRO A 21 2.23 -16.85 0.11
CA PRO A 21 3.63 -16.50 -0.16
C PRO A 21 3.80 -15.39 -1.21
N LEU A 22 2.72 -14.85 -1.77
CA LEU A 22 2.79 -13.91 -2.89
C LEU A 22 2.44 -12.47 -2.45
N PRO A 23 3.30 -11.48 -2.76
CA PRO A 23 2.95 -10.08 -2.60
C PRO A 23 1.92 -9.65 -3.66
N VAL A 24 0.84 -9.04 -3.21
CA VAL A 24 -0.23 -8.48 -4.03
C VAL A 24 -0.21 -6.96 -3.91
N ARG A 25 -0.24 -6.28 -5.05
CA ARG A 25 -0.39 -4.82 -5.14
C ARG A 25 -1.83 -4.48 -5.50
N VAL A 26 -2.53 -3.80 -4.60
CA VAL A 26 -3.91 -3.35 -4.84
C VAL A 26 -3.90 -1.86 -5.15
N PRO A 27 -4.38 -1.42 -6.33
CA PRO A 27 -4.42 0.00 -6.64
C PRO A 27 -5.39 0.72 -5.71
N ILE A 28 -4.97 1.87 -5.19
CA ILE A 28 -5.76 2.73 -4.30
C ILE A 28 -5.69 4.18 -4.76
N THR A 29 -6.67 4.99 -4.35
CA THR A 29 -6.66 6.43 -4.64
C THR A 29 -5.67 7.15 -3.73
N ALA A 30 -5.32 8.40 -4.09
CA ALA A 30 -4.41 9.22 -3.30
C ALA A 30 -4.99 9.54 -1.90
N GLU A 31 -6.29 9.74 -1.80
CA GLU A 31 -6.98 10.04 -0.53
C GLU A 31 -6.91 8.83 0.42
N VAL A 32 -7.12 7.62 -0.11
CA VAL A 32 -6.99 6.38 0.67
C VAL A 32 -5.53 6.17 1.11
N ALA A 33 -4.57 6.43 0.22
CA ALA A 33 -3.16 6.35 0.55
C ALA A 33 -2.79 7.31 1.69
N GLN A 34 -3.18 8.59 1.58
CA GLN A 34 -2.94 9.59 2.62
C GLN A 34 -3.57 9.24 3.95
N LEU A 35 -4.81 8.73 3.95
CA LEU A 35 -5.47 8.25 5.17
C LEU A 35 -4.69 7.12 5.82
N LEU A 36 -4.28 6.11 5.05
CA LEU A 36 -3.55 4.96 5.57
C LEU A 36 -2.15 5.34 6.08
N LEU A 37 -1.45 6.26 5.40
CA LEU A 37 -0.20 6.84 5.89
C LEU A 37 -0.40 7.58 7.22
N ALA A 38 -1.47 8.38 7.33
CA ALA A 38 -1.81 9.09 8.57
C ALA A 38 -2.17 8.14 9.72
N LEU A 39 -2.70 6.95 9.40
CA LEU A 39 -2.96 5.88 10.37
C LEU A 39 -1.72 5.04 10.71
N GLY A 40 -0.55 5.37 10.14
CA GLY A 40 0.73 4.75 10.47
C GLY A 40 1.11 3.56 9.59
N VAL A 41 0.41 3.31 8.47
CA VAL A 41 0.89 2.35 7.47
C VAL A 41 2.17 2.91 6.84
N PRO A 42 3.30 2.18 6.82
CA PRO A 42 4.55 2.70 6.28
C PRO A 42 4.52 2.77 4.75
N GLN A 43 5.37 3.60 4.15
CA GLN A 43 5.68 3.51 2.72
C GLN A 43 6.67 2.37 2.47
N CYS A 44 6.55 1.73 1.31
CA CYS A 44 7.51 0.74 0.87
C CYS A 44 8.82 1.47 0.54
N SER A 45 9.94 0.96 1.07
CA SER A 45 11.31 1.42 0.80
C SER A 45 11.82 0.98 -0.56
#